data_AF-I2C4R9-F1
#
_entry.id   AF-I2C4R9-F1
#
_cell.length_a   1.000
_cell.length_b   1.000
_cell.length_c   1.000
_cell.angle_alpha   90.00
_cell.angle_beta   90.00
_cell.angle_gamma   90.00
#
_symmetry.space_group_name_H-M   'P 1'
#
loop_
_entity.id
_entity.type
_entity.pdbx_description
1 polymer ?
#
loop_
_entity_poly.entity_id
_entity_poly.type
_entity_poly.pdbx_seq_one_letter_code
_entity_poly.pdbx_strand_id
1 'polypeptide(L)'
;MKNIARALVILLLIYGAYVLFIQYGSAPQKKTDQEEPQVSNEEESGKRLKMPSSGLLSLMGKSAADVKKKLGEPSRKDPSAYDYEWWVYNQGKDQYVQVGILNDKAVTLYASGSGINAKPFKIGESTGEVFKTTQVSPFVNVTDKGNTYRFEFSEEDINTRPTVKIGGMYVQLYMDKFDGNLSSIRAFDAETLVKQRPYEVMYRGKLTEPEPVSDEKWNDIERASEQQILDITNVIRVKHGLARLKWDEGAAKVAFGHSKDMKDNKYFSHVSKKYGTLKDRLEKGDVKYREAGENIAYNYVDGPAAVEGWLNSEGHRKALLSPDYTHLGVGVDRKYYTQNFIKPWQ
;
A
#
# COMPACT_ATOMS: atom_id res chain seq x y z
N MET A 1 -31.84 43.99 40.58
CA MET A 1 -30.45 44.04 41.07
C MET A 1 -29.85 42.66 41.39
N LYS A 2 -30.52 41.76 42.13
CA LYS A 2 -29.98 40.42 42.49
C LYS A 2 -29.61 39.52 41.29
N ASN A 3 -30.37 39.57 40.19
CA ASN A 3 -30.11 38.71 39.02
C ASN A 3 -28.95 39.21 38.15
N ILE A 4 -28.74 40.52 38.08
CA ILE A 4 -27.61 41.14 37.36
C ILE A 4 -26.31 40.87 38.12
N ALA A 5 -26.33 40.95 39.46
CA ALA A 5 -25.19 40.61 40.29
C ALA A 5 -24.78 39.12 40.12
N ARG A 6 -25.75 38.20 40.04
CA ARG A 6 -25.48 36.78 39.77
C ARG A 6 -24.89 36.54 38.39
N ALA A 7 -25.38 37.23 37.35
CA ALA A 7 -24.84 37.12 36.00
C ALA A 7 -23.39 37.64 35.91
N LEU A 8 -23.08 38.74 36.61
CA LEU A 8 -21.73 39.29 36.68
C LEU A 8 -20.75 38.37 37.41
N VAL A 9 -21.18 37.70 38.48
CA VAL A 9 -20.36 36.71 39.19
C VAL A 9 -20.07 35.49 38.29
N ILE A 10 -21.06 35.01 37.53
CA ILE A 10 -20.85 33.89 36.60
C ILE A 10 -19.89 34.28 35.47
N LEU A 11 -20.02 35.48 34.90
CA LEU A 11 -19.10 35.99 33.88
C LEU A 11 -17.67 36.14 34.41
N LEU A 12 -17.51 36.61 35.64
CA LEU A 12 -16.20 36.69 36.30
C LEU A 12 -15.59 35.31 36.55
N LEU A 13 -16.40 34.30 36.89
CA LEU A 13 -15.94 32.92 37.06
C LEU A 13 -15.53 32.28 35.73
N ILE A 14 -16.31 32.50 34.66
CA ILE A 14 -15.97 32.02 33.30
C ILE A 14 -14.68 32.70 32.81
N TYR A 15 -14.56 34.01 33.01
CA TYR A 15 -13.35 34.75 32.65
C TYR A 15 -12.14 34.28 33.48
N GLY A 16 -12.32 34.07 34.79
CA GLY A 16 -11.28 33.51 35.65
C GLY A 16 -10.84 32.11 35.22
N ALA A 17 -11.79 31.23 34.87
CA ALA A 17 -11.51 29.91 34.34
C ALA A 17 -10.79 29.95 32.98
N TYR A 18 -11.18 30.89 32.10
CA TYR A 18 -10.53 31.10 30.81
C TYR A 18 -9.10 31.64 30.94
N VAL A 19 -8.87 32.59 31.86
CA VAL A 19 -7.53 33.10 32.17
C VAL A 19 -6.67 32.01 32.79
N LEU A 20 -7.21 31.21 33.71
CA LEU A 20 -6.52 30.04 34.25
C LEU A 20 -6.21 28.99 33.16
N PHE A 21 -7.10 28.78 32.19
CA PHE A 21 -6.85 27.89 31.06
C PHE A 21 -5.76 28.42 30.13
N ILE A 22 -5.69 29.73 29.85
CA ILE A 22 -4.57 30.28 29.08
C ILE A 22 -3.26 30.22 29.88
N GLN A 23 -3.31 30.57 31.17
CA GLN A 23 -2.13 30.70 32.02
C GLN A 23 -1.57 29.34 32.49
N TYR A 24 -2.42 28.31 32.62
CA TYR A 24 -2.04 26.98 33.13
C TYR A 24 -2.51 25.81 32.25
N GLY A 25 -3.51 25.98 31.39
CA GLY A 25 -4.03 24.95 30.46
C GLY A 25 -3.20 24.81 29.18
N SER A 26 -2.31 25.77 28.91
CA SER A 26 -1.24 25.63 27.93
C SER A 26 0.00 25.10 28.65
N ALA A 27 0.02 23.81 28.98
CA ALA A 27 1.29 23.18 29.28
C ALA A 27 2.20 23.44 28.07
N PRO A 28 3.36 24.11 28.21
CA PRO A 28 4.28 24.21 27.10
C PRO A 28 4.56 22.77 26.67
N GLN A 29 4.26 22.46 25.41
CA GLN A 29 4.77 21.25 24.79
C GLN A 29 6.27 21.32 25.06
N LYS A 30 6.75 20.47 25.96
CA LYS A 30 8.16 20.40 26.29
C LYS A 30 8.81 20.24 24.93
N LYS A 31 9.63 21.21 24.51
CA LYS A 31 10.64 20.95 23.50
C LYS A 31 11.45 19.85 24.14
N THR A 32 11.10 18.60 23.84
CA THR A 32 11.99 17.48 24.07
C THR A 32 13.18 17.88 23.23
N ASP A 33 14.26 18.27 23.88
CA ASP A 33 15.58 18.16 23.28
C ASP A 33 15.57 16.80 22.58
N GLN A 34 15.84 16.80 21.27
CA GLN A 34 15.88 15.59 20.47
C GLN A 34 16.94 14.67 21.07
N GLU A 35 16.58 13.88 22.07
CA GLU A 35 17.26 12.63 22.34
C GLU A 35 17.04 11.81 21.08
N GLU A 36 18.11 11.65 20.29
CA GLU A 36 18.13 10.74 19.16
C GLU A 36 17.48 9.43 19.61
N PRO A 37 16.42 8.94 18.94
CA PRO A 37 15.82 7.67 19.31
C PRO A 37 16.92 6.61 19.35
N GLN A 38 17.11 5.98 20.50
CA GLN A 38 18.12 4.95 20.68
C GLN A 38 17.71 3.71 19.89
N VAL A 39 18.16 3.63 18.63
CA VAL A 39 18.08 2.39 17.85
C VAL A 39 19.10 1.42 18.45
N SER A 40 18.64 0.46 19.25
CA SER A 40 19.49 -0.61 19.75
C SER A 40 19.92 -1.53 18.60
N ASN A 41 21.22 -1.84 18.53
CA ASN A 41 21.80 -2.79 17.58
C ASN A 41 21.57 -4.24 18.04
N GLU A 42 20.37 -4.59 18.53
CA GLU A 42 20.07 -5.99 18.82
C GLU A 42 20.15 -6.79 17.52
N GLU A 43 21.20 -7.61 17.41
CA GLU A 43 21.37 -8.52 16.29
C GLU A 43 20.32 -9.62 16.36
N GLU A 44 19.60 -9.84 15.27
CA GLU A 44 18.72 -11.01 15.11
C GLU A 44 19.55 -12.28 15.32
N SER A 45 19.34 -12.97 16.45
CA SER A 45 19.99 -14.24 16.81
C SER A 45 19.41 -15.45 16.07
N GLY A 46 18.68 -15.20 14.99
CA GLY A 46 17.95 -16.18 14.20
C GLY A 46 18.75 -16.86 13.10
N LYS A 47 18.20 -17.97 12.58
CA LYS A 47 18.75 -18.69 11.42
C LYS A 47 18.64 -17.79 10.17
N ARG A 48 19.72 -17.07 9.85
CA ARG A 48 19.76 -16.12 8.73
C ARG A 48 19.47 -16.83 7.40
N LEU A 49 18.37 -16.47 6.75
CA LEU A 49 18.05 -16.91 5.39
C LEU A 49 19.10 -16.34 4.43
N LYS A 50 19.70 -17.20 3.61
CA LYS A 50 20.67 -16.80 2.59
C LYS A 50 19.96 -16.40 1.30
N MET A 51 20.61 -15.52 0.52
CA MET A 51 20.15 -15.17 -0.81
C MET A 51 19.88 -16.43 -1.66
N PRO A 52 18.71 -16.55 -2.30
CA PRO A 52 18.42 -17.68 -3.15
C PRO A 52 19.24 -17.62 -4.44
N SER A 53 19.79 -18.77 -4.86
CA SER A 53 20.54 -18.90 -6.12
C SER A 53 19.65 -19.05 -7.36
N SER A 54 18.34 -19.23 -7.17
CA SER A 54 17.35 -19.43 -8.23
C SER A 54 15.97 -18.93 -7.80
N GLY A 55 15.02 -18.91 -8.74
CA GLY A 55 13.69 -18.37 -8.49
C GLY A 55 13.65 -16.86 -8.66
N LEU A 56 12.47 -16.29 -8.46
CA LEU A 56 12.18 -14.90 -8.79
C LEU A 56 12.98 -13.92 -7.91
N LEU A 57 13.12 -14.24 -6.62
CA LEU A 57 13.90 -13.43 -5.67
C LEU A 57 15.40 -13.38 -5.99
N SER A 58 15.92 -14.34 -6.77
CA SER A 58 17.33 -14.31 -7.22
C SER A 58 17.62 -13.20 -8.24
N LEU A 59 16.58 -12.52 -8.76
CA LEU A 59 16.71 -11.37 -9.64
C LEU A 59 17.07 -10.07 -8.90
N MET A 60 16.86 -10.00 -7.59
CA MET A 60 17.21 -8.81 -6.81
C MET A 60 18.70 -8.48 -6.96
N GLY A 61 19.00 -7.23 -7.32
CA GLY A 61 20.34 -6.72 -7.60
C GLY A 61 20.93 -7.14 -8.97
N LYS A 62 20.21 -7.92 -9.79
CA LYS A 62 20.65 -8.30 -11.15
C LYS A 62 20.44 -7.18 -12.16
N SER A 63 21.15 -7.30 -13.28
CA SER A 63 21.06 -6.32 -14.38
C SER A 63 19.69 -6.36 -15.05
N ALA A 64 19.29 -5.28 -15.72
CA ALA A 64 18.05 -5.28 -16.49
C ALA A 64 18.09 -6.32 -17.63
N ALA A 65 19.28 -6.58 -18.19
CA ALA A 65 19.51 -7.65 -19.16
C ALA A 65 19.29 -9.05 -18.57
N ASP A 66 19.74 -9.32 -17.34
CA ASP A 66 19.51 -10.60 -16.65
C ASP A 66 18.02 -10.80 -16.34
N VAL A 67 17.32 -9.74 -15.94
CA VAL A 67 15.86 -9.78 -15.74
C VAL A 67 15.17 -10.17 -17.04
N LYS A 68 15.50 -9.54 -18.17
CA LYS A 68 14.94 -9.92 -19.48
C LYS A 68 15.29 -11.33 -19.90
N LYS A 69 16.53 -11.76 -19.66
CA LYS A 69 16.95 -13.13 -19.95
C LYS A 69 16.11 -14.16 -19.18
N LYS A 70 15.65 -13.80 -17.98
CA LYS A 70 14.85 -14.69 -17.13
C LYS A 70 13.35 -14.63 -17.39
N LEU A 71 12.80 -13.44 -17.61
CA LEU A 71 11.35 -13.19 -17.66
C LEU A 71 10.83 -12.84 -19.06
N GLY A 72 11.72 -12.62 -20.03
CA GLY A 72 11.37 -12.09 -21.35
C GLY A 72 11.29 -10.57 -21.37
N GLU A 73 10.69 -10.02 -22.42
CA GLU A 73 10.39 -8.58 -22.47
C GLU A 73 9.18 -8.25 -21.59
N PRO A 74 9.22 -7.13 -20.84
CA PRO A 74 8.07 -6.70 -20.05
C PRO A 74 6.91 -6.30 -20.97
N SER A 75 5.69 -6.57 -20.52
CA SER A 75 4.46 -6.17 -21.20
C SER A 75 4.20 -4.68 -21.11
N ARG A 76 4.58 -4.08 -19.99
CA ARG A 76 4.48 -2.63 -19.75
C ARG A 76 5.68 -2.14 -18.96
N LYS A 77 5.98 -0.86 -19.15
CA LYS A 77 6.93 -0.09 -18.36
C LYS A 77 6.18 1.05 -17.71
N ASP A 78 6.08 0.98 -16.40
CA ASP A 78 5.20 1.81 -15.60
C ASP A 78 6.08 2.69 -14.68
N PRO A 79 5.98 4.03 -14.71
CA PRO A 79 6.74 4.87 -13.80
C PRO A 79 6.29 4.65 -12.35
N SER A 80 7.22 4.85 -11.40
CA SER A 80 6.91 4.81 -9.96
C SER A 80 7.15 6.15 -9.28
N ALA A 81 6.59 6.29 -8.08
CA ALA A 81 6.85 7.41 -7.18
C ALA A 81 8.19 7.26 -6.40
N TYR A 82 9.00 6.24 -6.70
CA TYR A 82 10.16 5.84 -5.91
C TYR A 82 11.41 5.62 -6.78
N ASP A 83 11.62 6.52 -7.75
CA ASP A 83 12.78 6.61 -8.66
C ASP A 83 12.91 5.52 -9.72
N TYR A 84 12.52 4.29 -9.42
CA TYR A 84 12.60 3.16 -10.36
C TYR A 84 11.43 3.12 -11.35
N GLU A 85 11.61 2.41 -12.46
CA GLU A 85 10.57 2.07 -13.43
C GLU A 85 10.12 0.62 -13.19
N TRP A 86 8.82 0.38 -13.08
CA TRP A 86 8.27 -0.97 -13.02
C TRP A 86 8.28 -1.62 -14.40
N TRP A 87 8.90 -2.78 -14.49
CA TRP A 87 8.78 -3.69 -15.62
C TRP A 87 7.74 -4.74 -15.28
N VAL A 88 6.58 -4.66 -15.93
CA VAL A 88 5.41 -5.48 -15.62
C VAL A 88 5.32 -6.70 -16.54
N TYR A 89 5.10 -7.86 -15.96
CA TYR A 89 4.96 -9.16 -16.61
C TYR A 89 3.61 -9.77 -16.19
N ASN A 90 2.57 -9.52 -16.99
CA ASN A 90 1.18 -9.89 -16.70
C ASN A 90 0.55 -10.78 -17.79
N GLN A 91 1.36 -11.32 -18.71
CA GLN A 91 0.87 -12.21 -19.80
C GLN A 91 0.53 -13.62 -19.32
N GLY A 92 0.85 -13.97 -18.06
CA GLY A 92 0.50 -15.26 -17.49
C GLY A 92 -1.02 -15.43 -17.33
N LYS A 93 -1.47 -16.68 -17.33
CA LYS A 93 -2.89 -17.02 -17.17
C LYS A 93 -3.44 -16.58 -15.81
N ASP A 94 -2.62 -16.69 -14.77
CA ASP A 94 -2.96 -16.50 -13.36
C ASP A 94 -1.75 -15.95 -12.57
N GLN A 95 -0.83 -15.28 -13.26
CA GLN A 95 0.44 -14.81 -12.71
C GLN A 95 0.60 -13.32 -12.98
N TYR A 96 1.09 -12.62 -11.97
CA TYR A 96 1.47 -11.22 -12.08
C TYR A 96 2.81 -11.00 -11.39
N VAL A 97 3.76 -10.44 -12.12
CA VAL A 97 5.08 -10.06 -11.61
C VAL A 97 5.38 -8.64 -12.08
N GLN A 98 5.95 -7.82 -11.21
CA GLN A 98 6.56 -6.55 -11.60
C GLN A 98 7.92 -6.40 -10.94
N VAL A 99 8.91 -5.91 -11.69
CA VAL A 99 10.30 -5.71 -11.23
C VAL A 99 10.66 -4.24 -11.37
N GLY A 100 11.06 -3.60 -10.28
CA GLY A 100 11.49 -2.20 -10.29
C GLY A 100 12.95 -2.11 -10.72
N ILE A 101 13.21 -1.44 -11.85
CA ILE A 101 14.55 -1.24 -12.41
C ILE A 101 15.00 0.20 -12.16
N LEU A 102 16.15 0.37 -11.52
CA LEU A 102 16.83 1.64 -11.29
C LEU A 102 18.31 1.50 -11.63
N ASN A 103 18.84 2.38 -12.47
CA ASN A 103 20.26 2.40 -12.86
C ASN A 103 20.77 1.01 -13.31
N ASP A 104 20.04 0.37 -14.22
CA ASP A 104 20.28 -0.98 -14.73
C ASP A 104 20.20 -2.11 -13.68
N LYS A 105 19.63 -1.88 -12.49
CA LYS A 105 19.51 -2.92 -11.45
C LYS A 105 18.08 -3.14 -10.99
N ALA A 106 17.73 -4.39 -10.71
CA ALA A 106 16.50 -4.73 -10.01
C ALA A 106 16.59 -4.36 -8.51
N VAL A 107 15.84 -3.35 -8.10
CA VAL A 107 15.85 -2.78 -6.72
C VAL A 107 14.62 -3.18 -5.91
N THR A 108 13.54 -3.57 -6.57
CA THR A 108 12.34 -4.13 -5.94
C THR A 108 11.64 -5.10 -6.88
N LEU A 109 10.79 -5.94 -6.32
CA LEU A 109 9.98 -6.91 -7.07
C LEU A 109 8.68 -7.18 -6.31
N TYR A 110 7.55 -7.27 -7.00
CA TYR A 110 6.29 -7.78 -6.46
C TYR A 110 5.80 -8.96 -7.30
N ALA A 111 5.25 -9.99 -6.66
CA ALA A 111 4.71 -11.15 -7.36
C ALA A 111 3.48 -11.73 -6.64
N SER A 112 2.44 -12.00 -7.42
CA SER A 112 1.20 -12.64 -6.98
C SER A 112 0.70 -13.63 -8.03
N GLY A 113 -0.05 -14.64 -7.60
CA GLY A 113 -0.61 -15.65 -8.50
C GLY A 113 0.07 -17.02 -8.46
N SER A 114 -0.45 -17.95 -9.25
CA SER A 114 -0.18 -19.38 -9.11
C SER A 114 1.07 -19.83 -9.86
N GLY A 115 1.81 -20.81 -9.32
CA GLY A 115 2.94 -21.43 -10.01
C GLY A 115 4.20 -20.56 -10.15
N ILE A 116 4.24 -19.39 -9.50
CA ILE A 116 5.43 -18.54 -9.46
C ILE A 116 6.51 -19.19 -8.59
N ASN A 117 7.71 -19.37 -9.15
CA ASN A 117 8.87 -19.86 -8.41
C ASN A 117 9.49 -18.75 -7.55
N ALA A 118 8.90 -18.49 -6.38
CA ALA A 118 9.25 -17.41 -5.45
C ALA A 118 10.25 -17.83 -4.33
N LYS A 119 11.07 -18.85 -4.58
CA LYS A 119 11.99 -19.44 -3.56
C LYS A 119 12.74 -18.38 -2.74
N PRO A 120 12.87 -18.56 -1.41
CA PRO A 120 12.49 -19.77 -0.65
C PRO A 120 11.00 -19.89 -0.34
N PHE A 121 10.20 -18.86 -0.59
CA PHE A 121 8.78 -18.86 -0.30
C PHE A 121 7.95 -19.48 -1.42
N LYS A 122 6.76 -19.96 -1.06
CA LYS A 122 5.79 -20.49 -2.01
C LYS A 122 4.47 -19.73 -1.87
N ILE A 123 4.11 -18.95 -2.88
CA ILE A 123 2.79 -18.29 -2.94
C ILE A 123 1.69 -19.36 -2.88
N GLY A 124 0.72 -19.15 -1.99
CA GLY A 124 -0.35 -20.10 -1.65
C GLY A 124 0.00 -21.10 -0.55
N GLU A 125 1.22 -21.10 -0.01
CA GLU A 125 1.56 -21.86 1.20
C GLU A 125 0.81 -21.31 2.41
N SER A 126 0.43 -22.18 3.36
CA SER A 126 -0.29 -21.74 4.55
C SER A 126 0.57 -20.85 5.42
N THR A 127 -0.05 -19.86 6.07
CA THR A 127 0.64 -18.92 6.96
C THR A 127 1.43 -19.66 8.06
N GLY A 128 0.89 -20.77 8.57
CA GLY A 128 1.57 -21.61 9.55
C GLY A 128 2.87 -22.24 9.05
N GLU A 129 2.92 -22.73 7.81
CA GLU A 129 4.16 -23.28 7.24
C GLU A 129 5.20 -22.19 6.95
N VAL A 130 4.74 -21.01 6.49
CA VAL A 130 5.62 -19.84 6.31
C VAL A 130 6.28 -19.48 7.65
N PHE A 131 5.50 -19.35 8.74
CA PHE A 131 6.05 -18.99 10.06
C PHE A 131 6.84 -20.10 10.75
N LYS A 132 6.63 -21.38 10.40
CA LYS A 132 7.52 -22.47 10.87
C LYS A 132 8.91 -22.37 10.27
N THR A 133 9.01 -21.98 9.02
CA THR A 133 10.26 -21.95 8.26
C THR A 133 10.95 -20.60 8.26
N THR A 134 10.21 -19.55 8.64
CA THR A 134 10.65 -18.16 8.61
C THR A 134 10.48 -17.54 9.99
N GLN A 135 11.59 -17.14 10.59
CA GLN A 135 11.56 -16.39 11.83
C GLN A 135 11.14 -14.95 11.53
N VAL A 136 10.00 -14.54 12.07
CA VAL A 136 9.49 -13.17 11.97
C VAL A 136 9.79 -12.44 13.28
N SER A 137 10.52 -11.34 13.17
CA SER A 137 10.77 -10.39 14.26
C SER A 137 9.66 -9.31 14.26
N PRO A 138 9.35 -8.67 15.40
CA PRO A 138 8.40 -7.55 15.45
C PRO A 138 8.95 -6.25 14.84
N PHE A 139 10.20 -6.26 14.37
CA PHE A 139 10.84 -5.16 13.67
C PHE A 139 11.80 -5.69 12.62
N VAL A 140 12.24 -4.80 11.71
CA VAL A 140 13.38 -5.08 10.84
C VAL A 140 14.36 -3.91 10.83
N ASN A 141 15.64 -4.23 11.00
CA ASN A 141 16.73 -3.27 10.97
C ASN A 141 17.31 -3.15 9.54
N VAL A 142 17.45 -1.91 9.10
CA VAL A 142 17.98 -1.54 7.78
C VAL A 142 19.16 -0.60 7.95
N THR A 143 20.23 -0.87 7.22
CA THR A 143 21.39 0.03 7.14
C THR A 143 21.56 0.43 5.69
N ASP A 144 21.56 1.72 5.42
CA ASP A 144 21.79 2.28 4.08
C ASP A 144 22.68 3.53 4.18
N LYS A 145 23.77 3.54 3.40
CA LYS A 145 24.72 4.67 3.30
C LYS A 145 25.19 5.23 4.66
N GLY A 146 25.37 4.35 5.67
CA GLY A 146 25.82 4.72 7.02
C GLY A 146 24.71 5.21 7.96
N ASN A 147 23.46 5.29 7.50
CA ASN A 147 22.29 5.53 8.34
C ASN A 147 21.68 4.20 8.79
N THR A 148 21.02 4.20 9.95
CA THR A 148 20.32 3.04 10.49
C THR A 148 18.84 3.35 10.65
N TYR A 149 17.99 2.44 10.21
CA TYR A 149 16.53 2.51 10.30
C TYR A 149 16.01 1.26 10.99
N ARG A 150 15.01 1.43 11.84
CA ARG A 150 14.30 0.34 12.50
C ARG A 150 12.82 0.50 12.19
N PHE A 151 12.30 -0.42 11.37
CA PHE A 151 10.89 -0.48 11.04
C PHE A 151 10.18 -1.34 12.08
N GLU A 152 9.21 -0.77 12.78
CA GLU A 152 8.40 -1.48 13.78
C GLU A 152 7.12 -2.01 13.13
N PHE A 153 6.73 -3.24 13.47
CA PHE A 153 5.51 -3.86 13.00
C PHE A 153 4.44 -3.81 14.08
N SER A 154 3.24 -3.35 13.73
CA SER A 154 2.06 -3.57 14.57
C SER A 154 1.69 -5.06 14.62
N GLU A 155 0.81 -5.46 15.54
CA GLU A 155 0.28 -6.83 15.56
C GLU A 155 -0.40 -7.20 14.23
N GLU A 156 -1.09 -6.26 13.59
CA GLU A 156 -1.68 -6.48 12.27
C GLU A 156 -0.59 -6.69 11.22
N ASP A 157 0.49 -5.91 11.23
CA ASP A 157 1.60 -6.05 10.29
C ASP A 157 2.30 -7.40 10.41
N ILE A 158 2.56 -7.86 11.64
CA ILE A 158 3.18 -9.18 11.89
C ILE A 158 2.34 -10.31 11.29
N ASN A 159 1.02 -10.19 11.38
CA ASN A 159 0.10 -11.24 10.93
C ASN A 159 -0.24 -11.16 9.44
N THR A 160 -0.24 -9.97 8.85
CA THR A 160 -0.73 -9.76 7.47
C THR A 160 0.34 -9.40 6.47
N ARG A 161 1.45 -8.80 6.90
CA ARG A 161 2.50 -8.32 5.98
C ARG A 161 3.87 -8.19 6.65
N PRO A 162 4.41 -9.20 7.36
CA PRO A 162 5.73 -9.05 7.99
C PRO A 162 6.83 -8.92 6.93
N THR A 163 7.87 -8.14 7.23
CA THR A 163 9.09 -8.08 6.41
C THR A 163 10.22 -8.83 7.09
N VAL A 164 10.88 -9.70 6.32
CA VAL A 164 12.01 -10.51 6.80
C VAL A 164 13.27 -10.21 6.00
N LYS A 165 14.43 -10.27 6.65
CA LYS A 165 15.73 -10.07 5.99
C LYS A 165 16.24 -11.38 5.40
N ILE A 166 16.64 -11.36 4.13
CA ILE A 166 17.27 -12.49 3.44
C ILE A 166 18.56 -12.01 2.81
N GLY A 167 19.70 -12.43 3.38
CA GLY A 167 21.01 -11.90 2.98
C GLY A 167 21.05 -10.37 2.98
N GLY A 168 21.14 -9.76 1.80
CA GLY A 168 21.20 -8.31 1.60
C GLY A 168 19.87 -7.65 1.18
N MET A 169 18.78 -8.41 1.07
CA MET A 169 17.46 -7.89 0.67
C MET A 169 16.43 -8.08 1.79
N TYR A 170 15.29 -7.42 1.63
CA TYR A 170 14.16 -7.46 2.54
C TYR A 170 12.94 -7.98 1.78
N VAL A 171 12.23 -8.95 2.35
CA VAL A 171 11.06 -9.57 1.70
C VAL A 171 9.85 -9.39 2.60
N GLN A 172 8.90 -8.59 2.14
CA GLN A 172 7.57 -8.44 2.71
C GLN A 172 6.67 -9.58 2.21
N LEU A 173 6.05 -10.28 3.16
CA LEU A 173 5.24 -11.46 2.92
C LEU A 173 3.77 -11.10 3.15
N TYR A 174 2.99 -10.88 2.09
CA TYR A 174 1.58 -10.54 2.25
C TYR A 174 0.76 -11.81 2.50
N MET A 175 0.15 -11.91 3.66
CA MET A 175 -0.76 -12.97 4.04
C MET A 175 -2.19 -12.57 3.70
N ASP A 176 -2.96 -13.51 3.17
CA ASP A 176 -4.41 -13.44 3.19
C ASP A 176 -4.89 -14.00 4.54
N LYS A 177 -5.32 -13.12 5.45
CA LYS A 177 -5.73 -13.54 6.81
C LYS A 177 -7.04 -14.32 6.83
N PHE A 178 -7.87 -14.21 5.79
CA PHE A 178 -9.13 -14.93 5.70
C PHE A 178 -8.92 -16.34 5.18
N ASP A 179 -8.05 -16.51 4.18
CA ASP A 179 -7.74 -17.83 3.62
C ASP A 179 -6.59 -18.54 4.35
N GLY A 180 -5.82 -17.83 5.19
CA GLY A 180 -4.71 -18.37 5.96
C GLY A 180 -3.52 -18.81 5.10
N ASN A 181 -3.19 -18.05 4.04
CA ASN A 181 -2.10 -18.37 3.12
C ASN A 181 -1.28 -17.15 2.69
N LEU A 182 -0.08 -17.39 2.16
CA LEU A 182 0.74 -16.38 1.51
C LEU A 182 0.09 -15.95 0.19
N SER A 183 -0.47 -14.74 0.16
CA SER A 183 -1.12 -14.13 -1.01
C SER A 183 -0.10 -13.76 -2.08
N SER A 184 0.94 -13.03 -1.66
CA SER A 184 1.94 -12.46 -2.55
C SER A 184 3.22 -12.15 -1.80
N ILE A 185 4.27 -11.80 -2.54
CA ILE A 185 5.54 -11.36 -1.96
C ILE A 185 5.98 -10.05 -2.59
N ARG A 186 6.71 -9.24 -1.82
CA ARG A 186 7.44 -8.09 -2.31
C ARG A 186 8.86 -8.08 -1.76
N ALA A 187 9.85 -7.87 -2.61
CA ALA A 187 11.24 -7.74 -2.22
C ALA A 187 11.75 -6.32 -2.43
N PHE A 188 12.72 -5.93 -1.62
CA PHE A 188 13.36 -4.62 -1.64
C PHE A 188 14.86 -4.77 -1.43
N ASP A 189 15.64 -3.91 -2.07
CA ASP A 189 16.92 -3.51 -1.50
C ASP A 189 16.71 -2.54 -0.31
N ALA A 190 17.81 -2.21 0.38
CA ALA A 190 17.75 -1.36 1.57
C ALA A 190 17.20 0.04 1.25
N GLU A 191 17.73 0.69 0.22
CA GLU A 191 17.33 2.05 -0.17
C GLU A 191 15.85 2.12 -0.56
N THR A 192 15.33 1.14 -1.31
CA THR A 192 13.93 1.12 -1.74
C THR A 192 12.99 0.91 -0.56
N LEU A 193 13.33 0.03 0.39
CA LEU A 193 12.54 -0.14 1.61
C LEU A 193 12.47 1.17 2.42
N VAL A 194 13.61 1.86 2.54
CA VAL A 194 13.70 3.15 3.24
C VAL A 194 12.92 4.25 2.54
N LYS A 195 12.87 4.27 1.20
CA LYS A 195 12.07 5.26 0.46
C LYS A 195 10.57 4.98 0.57
N GLN A 196 10.16 3.70 0.45
CA GLN A 196 8.75 3.33 0.49
C GLN A 196 8.12 3.51 1.87
N ARG A 197 8.85 3.19 2.95
CA ARG A 197 8.38 3.25 4.34
C ARG A 197 7.01 2.57 4.53
N PRO A 198 6.92 1.25 4.31
CA PRO A 198 5.67 0.53 4.49
C PRO A 198 5.19 0.45 5.95
N TYR A 199 6.04 0.80 6.91
CA TYR A 199 5.75 0.76 8.36
C TYR A 199 6.25 2.03 9.05
N GLU A 200 5.90 2.17 10.33
CA GLU A 200 6.52 3.16 11.21
C GLU A 200 8.02 2.91 11.32
N VAL A 201 8.81 3.99 11.28
CA VAL A 201 10.27 3.91 11.23
C VAL A 201 10.90 4.85 12.24
N MET A 202 11.80 4.31 13.05
CA MET A 202 12.77 5.07 13.83
C MET A 202 14.09 5.07 13.08
N TYR A 203 14.83 6.18 13.10
CA TYR A 203 16.10 6.26 12.37
C TYR A 203 17.14 7.09 13.09
N ARG A 204 18.41 6.77 12.78
CA ARG A 204 19.59 7.54 13.15
C ARG A 204 20.34 7.95 11.89
N GLY A 205 20.63 9.25 11.77
CA GLY A 205 21.21 9.86 10.58
C GLY A 205 20.18 10.60 9.72
N LYS A 206 20.26 10.46 8.40
CA LYS A 206 19.35 11.12 7.45
C LYS A 206 18.30 10.15 6.92
N LEU A 207 17.08 10.64 6.73
CA LEU A 207 16.03 9.87 6.06
C LEU A 207 16.20 9.97 4.55
N THR A 208 16.40 8.83 3.88
CA THR A 208 16.49 8.79 2.41
C THR A 208 15.09 8.96 1.83
N GLU A 209 14.93 9.98 0.99
CA GLU A 209 13.67 10.31 0.32
C GLU A 209 13.77 9.98 -1.18
N PRO A 210 12.67 9.63 -1.86
CA PRO A 210 12.64 9.56 -3.32
C PRO A 210 12.79 10.96 -3.93
N GLU A 211 13.21 11.03 -5.19
CA GLU A 211 13.31 12.28 -5.92
C GLU A 211 11.93 12.92 -6.11
N PRO A 212 11.82 14.27 -6.05
CA PRO A 212 10.56 14.96 -6.30
C PRO A 212 10.01 14.62 -7.69
N VAL A 213 8.72 14.28 -7.74
CA VAL A 213 8.02 13.92 -8.98
C VAL A 213 7.14 15.09 -9.44
N SER A 214 7.29 15.49 -10.70
CA SER A 214 6.46 16.55 -11.31
C SER A 214 4.99 16.13 -11.43
N ASP A 215 4.08 17.10 -11.50
CA ASP A 215 2.65 16.82 -11.65
C ASP A 215 2.33 16.02 -12.93
N GLU A 216 3.05 16.29 -14.03
CA GLU A 216 2.92 15.52 -15.28
C GLU A 216 3.27 14.05 -15.07
N LYS A 217 4.41 13.77 -14.43
CA LYS A 217 4.85 12.40 -14.14
C LYS A 217 3.93 11.70 -13.15
N TRP A 218 3.31 12.44 -12.23
CA TRP A 218 2.27 11.88 -11.35
C TRP A 218 1.07 11.36 -12.12
N ASN A 219 0.61 12.05 -13.17
CA ASN A 219 -0.48 11.55 -14.00
C ASN A 219 -0.13 10.20 -14.66
N ASP A 220 1.14 10.01 -15.07
CA ASP A 220 1.59 8.72 -15.62
C ASP A 220 1.66 7.62 -14.55
N ILE A 221 2.14 7.96 -13.35
CA ILE A 221 2.19 7.03 -12.20
C ILE A 221 0.78 6.61 -11.78
N GLU A 222 -0.17 7.54 -11.77
CA GLU A 222 -1.57 7.29 -11.43
C GLU A 222 -2.21 6.33 -12.44
N ARG A 223 -2.08 6.59 -13.74
CA ARG A 223 -2.55 5.68 -14.81
C ARG A 223 -1.92 4.29 -14.74
N ALA A 224 -0.62 4.23 -14.45
CA ALA A 224 0.06 2.95 -14.26
C ALA A 224 -0.51 2.20 -13.04
N SER A 225 -0.68 2.89 -11.92
CA SER A 225 -1.26 2.33 -10.69
C SER A 225 -2.67 1.75 -10.93
N GLU A 226 -3.52 2.44 -11.69
CA GLU A 226 -4.85 1.96 -12.07
C GLU A 226 -4.80 0.60 -12.79
N GLN A 227 -3.89 0.44 -13.74
CA GLN A 227 -3.72 -0.82 -14.49
C GLN A 227 -3.14 -1.94 -13.61
N GLN A 228 -2.18 -1.61 -12.73
CA GLN A 228 -1.63 -2.57 -11.77
C GLN A 228 -2.71 -3.08 -10.82
N ILE A 229 -3.57 -2.20 -10.31
CA ILE A 229 -4.69 -2.55 -9.44
C ILE A 229 -5.68 -3.48 -10.15
N LEU A 230 -6.05 -3.20 -11.41
CA LEU A 230 -6.91 -4.08 -12.21
C LEU A 230 -6.29 -5.47 -12.38
N ASP A 231 -5.02 -5.52 -12.79
CA ASP A 231 -4.32 -6.78 -13.07
C ASP A 231 -4.23 -7.66 -11.82
N ILE A 232 -3.82 -7.09 -10.69
CA ILE A 232 -3.68 -7.82 -9.42
C ILE A 232 -5.05 -8.24 -8.88
N THR A 233 -6.06 -7.38 -8.99
CA THR A 233 -7.45 -7.75 -8.65
C THR A 233 -7.91 -8.96 -9.44
N ASN A 234 -7.59 -9.01 -10.74
CA ASN A 234 -7.92 -10.14 -11.59
C ASN A 234 -7.15 -11.42 -11.24
N VAL A 235 -5.89 -11.31 -10.83
CA VAL A 235 -5.11 -12.46 -10.33
C VAL A 235 -5.75 -13.04 -9.08
N ILE A 236 -6.12 -12.18 -8.12
CA ILE A 236 -6.84 -12.58 -6.91
C ILE A 236 -8.16 -13.26 -7.27
N ARG A 237 -8.96 -12.68 -8.16
CA ARG A 237 -10.25 -13.26 -8.58
C ARG A 237 -10.09 -14.63 -9.22
N VAL A 238 -9.13 -14.80 -10.13
CA VAL A 238 -8.85 -16.09 -10.78
C VAL A 238 -8.41 -17.14 -9.77
N LYS A 239 -7.58 -16.78 -8.77
CA LYS A 239 -7.20 -17.67 -7.66
C LYS A 239 -8.42 -18.17 -6.87
N HIS A 240 -9.48 -17.38 -6.80
CA HIS A 240 -10.76 -17.72 -6.16
C HIS A 240 -11.79 -18.34 -7.11
N GLY A 241 -11.38 -18.75 -8.33
CA GLY A 241 -12.29 -19.36 -9.31
C GLY A 241 -13.28 -18.39 -9.95
N LEU A 242 -13.07 -17.09 -9.83
CA LEU A 242 -13.92 -16.05 -10.39
C LEU A 242 -13.43 -15.57 -11.75
N ALA A 243 -14.36 -15.07 -12.57
CA ALA A 243 -14.03 -14.46 -13.85
C ALA A 243 -13.25 -13.14 -13.65
N ARG A 244 -12.33 -12.86 -14.58
CA ARG A 244 -11.66 -11.57 -14.69
C ARG A 244 -12.68 -10.45 -14.96
N LEU A 245 -12.51 -9.33 -14.29
CA LEU A 245 -13.20 -8.07 -14.55
C LEU A 245 -12.59 -7.40 -15.77
N LYS A 246 -13.46 -6.85 -16.62
CA LYS A 246 -13.08 -6.02 -17.76
C LYS A 246 -12.93 -4.57 -17.33
N TRP A 247 -11.99 -3.84 -17.92
CA TRP A 247 -11.89 -2.39 -17.70
C TRP A 247 -13.16 -1.69 -18.17
N ASP A 248 -13.70 -0.78 -17.36
CA ASP A 248 -14.76 0.15 -17.76
C ASP A 248 -14.28 1.59 -17.60
N GLU A 249 -14.21 2.30 -18.72
CA GLU A 249 -13.66 3.65 -18.80
C GLU A 249 -14.55 4.69 -18.10
N GLY A 250 -15.88 4.50 -18.12
CA GLY A 250 -16.81 5.40 -17.45
C GLY A 250 -16.69 5.30 -15.93
N ALA A 251 -16.70 4.07 -15.42
CA ALA A 251 -16.48 3.79 -14.01
C ALA A 251 -15.10 4.26 -13.53
N ALA A 252 -14.06 4.15 -14.35
CA ALA A 252 -12.71 4.62 -14.04
C ALA A 252 -12.67 6.15 -13.88
N LYS A 253 -13.28 6.89 -14.81
CA LYS A 253 -13.41 8.36 -14.69
C LYS A 253 -14.14 8.78 -13.42
N VAL A 254 -15.21 8.07 -13.06
CA VAL A 254 -15.95 8.31 -11.81
C VAL A 254 -15.09 8.00 -10.58
N ALA A 255 -14.34 6.89 -10.61
CA ALA A 255 -13.42 6.50 -9.54
C ALA A 255 -12.30 7.55 -9.35
N PHE A 256 -11.72 8.05 -10.45
CA PHE A 256 -10.68 9.08 -10.41
C PHE A 256 -11.23 10.37 -9.83
N GLY A 257 -12.42 10.79 -10.28
CA GLY A 257 -13.11 11.96 -9.74
C GLY A 257 -13.36 11.85 -8.24
N HIS A 258 -13.67 10.66 -7.72
CA HIS A 258 -13.86 10.44 -6.28
C HIS A 258 -12.54 10.47 -5.50
N SER A 259 -11.48 9.82 -5.99
CA SER A 259 -10.14 9.91 -5.40
C SER A 259 -9.66 11.35 -5.31
N LYS A 260 -9.85 12.13 -6.38
CA LYS A 260 -9.56 13.55 -6.44
C LYS A 260 -10.40 14.37 -5.46
N ASP A 261 -11.70 14.09 -5.36
CA ASP A 261 -12.59 14.78 -4.42
C ASP A 261 -12.18 14.55 -2.96
N MET A 262 -11.85 13.31 -2.59
CA MET A 262 -11.36 12.95 -1.26
C MET A 262 -10.05 13.68 -0.92
N LYS A 263 -9.12 13.74 -1.86
CA LYS A 263 -7.85 14.48 -1.71
C LYS A 263 -8.08 15.98 -1.56
N ASP A 264 -8.74 16.61 -2.52
CA ASP A 264 -8.87 18.06 -2.59
C ASP A 264 -9.66 18.61 -1.38
N ASN A 265 -10.61 17.83 -0.86
CA ASN A 265 -11.44 18.20 0.28
C ASN A 265 -11.02 17.54 1.60
N LYS A 266 -9.87 16.84 1.63
CA LYS A 266 -9.25 16.25 2.83
C LYS A 266 -10.21 15.40 3.67
N TYR A 267 -10.94 14.50 3.02
CA TYR A 267 -11.82 13.54 3.68
C TYR A 267 -11.60 12.13 3.12
N PHE A 268 -12.13 11.12 3.81
CA PHE A 268 -12.11 9.74 3.36
C PHE A 268 -13.46 9.09 3.65
N SER A 269 -14.27 8.89 2.62
CA SER A 269 -15.65 8.35 2.74
C SER A 269 -16.18 7.91 1.38
N HIS A 270 -17.07 6.91 1.40
CA HIS A 270 -17.85 6.50 0.22
C HIS A 270 -18.86 7.55 -0.25
N VAL A 271 -19.21 8.52 0.62
CA VAL A 271 -20.18 9.57 0.31
C VAL A 271 -19.46 10.91 0.20
N SER A 272 -19.48 11.48 -1.00
CA SER A 272 -19.02 12.84 -1.25
C SER A 272 -20.06 13.84 -0.76
N LYS A 273 -19.60 14.88 -0.05
CA LYS A 273 -20.46 16.01 0.35
C LYS A 273 -20.99 16.80 -0.86
N LYS A 274 -20.28 16.75 -1.99
CA LYS A 274 -20.59 17.51 -3.20
C LYS A 274 -21.26 16.66 -4.28
N TYR A 275 -20.82 15.41 -4.42
CA TYR A 275 -21.23 14.52 -5.51
C TYR A 275 -22.07 13.33 -5.05
N GLY A 276 -22.35 13.21 -3.75
CA GLY A 276 -23.23 12.19 -3.19
C GLY A 276 -22.59 10.80 -3.10
N THR A 277 -23.45 9.80 -3.08
CA THR A 277 -23.12 8.37 -3.00
C THR A 277 -22.47 7.85 -4.29
N LEU A 278 -21.97 6.61 -4.27
CA LEU A 278 -21.49 5.95 -5.49
C LEU A 278 -22.53 5.99 -6.62
N LYS A 279 -23.80 5.76 -6.29
CA LYS A 279 -24.90 5.82 -7.25
C LYS A 279 -24.99 7.18 -7.91
N ASP A 280 -25.02 8.25 -7.12
CA ASP A 280 -25.12 9.62 -7.62
C ASP A 280 -23.93 9.97 -8.54
N ARG A 281 -22.73 9.51 -8.17
CA ARG A 281 -21.51 9.72 -8.96
C ARG A 281 -21.53 8.93 -10.28
N LEU A 282 -21.98 7.68 -10.27
CA LEU A 282 -22.10 6.85 -11.48
C LEU A 282 -23.19 7.38 -12.42
N GLU A 283 -24.36 7.78 -11.89
CA GLU A 283 -25.44 8.39 -12.66
C GLU A 283 -24.99 9.70 -13.32
N LYS A 284 -24.29 10.56 -12.57
CA LYS A 284 -23.73 11.81 -13.10
C LYS A 284 -22.64 11.57 -14.14
N GLY A 285 -21.94 10.44 -14.07
CA GLY A 285 -20.95 10.01 -15.05
C GLY A 285 -21.53 9.27 -16.26
N ASP A 286 -22.86 9.22 -16.39
CA ASP A 286 -23.59 8.47 -17.42
C ASP A 286 -23.23 6.97 -17.48
N VAL A 287 -22.78 6.40 -16.35
CA VAL A 287 -22.41 4.98 -16.25
C VAL A 287 -23.67 4.16 -15.98
N LYS A 288 -24.08 3.34 -16.95
CA LYS A 288 -25.26 2.48 -16.83
C LYS A 288 -24.89 1.13 -16.22
N TYR A 289 -25.50 0.80 -15.09
CA TYR A 289 -25.23 -0.45 -14.37
C TYR A 289 -26.49 -1.01 -13.70
N ARG A 290 -26.51 -2.34 -13.51
CA ARG A 290 -27.50 -3.07 -12.73
C ARG A 290 -27.07 -3.22 -11.27
N GLU A 291 -25.78 -3.46 -11.06
CA GLU A 291 -25.17 -3.63 -9.74
C GLU A 291 -23.83 -2.89 -9.70
N ALA A 292 -23.49 -2.30 -8.55
CA ALA A 292 -22.23 -1.59 -8.36
C ALA A 292 -21.73 -1.72 -6.92
N GLY A 293 -20.41 -1.65 -6.75
CA GLY A 293 -19.73 -1.63 -5.46
C GLY A 293 -18.48 -0.77 -5.52
N GLU A 294 -17.99 -0.34 -4.36
CA GLU A 294 -16.81 0.52 -4.27
C GLU A 294 -15.85 0.04 -3.18
N ASN A 295 -14.55 0.03 -3.50
CA ASN A 295 -13.49 0.05 -2.50
C ASN A 295 -12.74 1.38 -2.57
N ILE A 296 -12.37 1.94 -1.42
CA ILE A 296 -11.51 3.12 -1.31
C ILE A 296 -10.32 2.82 -0.41
N ALA A 297 -9.16 3.40 -0.72
CA ALA A 297 -7.96 3.32 0.09
C ALA A 297 -7.22 4.66 0.09
N TYR A 298 -6.52 4.94 1.19
CA TYR A 298 -5.72 6.14 1.34
C TYR A 298 -4.37 5.81 2.00
N ASN A 299 -3.33 6.52 1.57
CA ASN A 299 -1.99 6.51 2.16
C ASN A 299 -1.20 5.18 2.11
N TYR A 300 -1.59 4.26 1.22
CA TYR A 300 -0.76 3.12 0.86
C TYR A 300 0.45 3.56 0.04
N VAL A 301 1.54 2.77 0.12
CA VAL A 301 2.79 3.05 -0.61
C VAL A 301 2.59 3.01 -2.12
N ASP A 302 1.74 2.11 -2.62
CA ASP A 302 1.37 2.00 -4.03
C ASP A 302 0.07 1.19 -4.23
N GLY A 303 -0.36 1.05 -5.49
CA GLY A 303 -1.53 0.27 -5.89
C GLY A 303 -1.51 -1.19 -5.45
N PRO A 304 -0.43 -1.97 -5.68
CA PRO A 304 -0.36 -3.35 -5.20
C PRO A 304 -0.54 -3.46 -3.68
N ALA A 305 0.03 -2.54 -2.88
CA ALA A 305 -0.19 -2.54 -1.43
C ALA A 305 -1.64 -2.22 -1.05
N ALA A 306 -2.31 -1.32 -1.78
CA ALA A 306 -3.73 -1.02 -1.57
C ALA A 306 -4.62 -2.26 -1.85
N VAL A 307 -4.29 -3.05 -2.88
CA VAL A 307 -5.02 -4.29 -3.19
C VAL A 307 -4.88 -5.32 -2.08
N GLU A 308 -3.68 -5.53 -1.53
CA GLU A 308 -3.48 -6.44 -0.39
C GLU A 308 -4.21 -5.94 0.88
N GLY A 309 -4.30 -4.62 1.06
CA GLY A 309 -5.08 -4.00 2.12
C GLY A 309 -6.58 -4.27 1.99
N TRP A 310 -7.15 -4.09 0.79
CA TRP A 310 -8.54 -4.43 0.51
C TRP A 310 -8.82 -5.92 0.67
N LEU A 311 -7.89 -6.79 0.24
CA LEU A 311 -8.01 -8.24 0.39
C LEU A 311 -8.15 -8.67 1.86
N ASN A 312 -7.45 -7.96 2.76
CA ASN A 312 -7.44 -8.18 4.20
C ASN A 312 -8.48 -7.34 4.97
N SER A 313 -9.49 -6.78 4.29
CA SER A 313 -10.62 -6.09 4.93
C SER A 313 -11.93 -6.75 4.52
N GLU A 314 -12.73 -7.21 5.49
CA GLU A 314 -13.91 -8.04 5.19
C GLU A 314 -14.90 -7.36 4.23
N GLY A 315 -15.18 -6.08 4.46
CA GLY A 315 -16.06 -5.29 3.58
C GLY A 315 -15.51 -5.15 2.16
N HIS A 316 -14.23 -4.80 2.04
CA HIS A 316 -13.60 -4.60 0.73
C HIS A 316 -13.38 -5.92 -0.03
N ARG A 317 -13.08 -7.00 0.70
CA ARG A 317 -12.94 -8.36 0.17
C ARG A 317 -14.24 -8.84 -0.46
N LYS A 318 -15.40 -8.55 0.14
CA LYS A 318 -16.72 -8.88 -0.44
C LYS A 318 -16.90 -8.25 -1.82
N ALA A 319 -16.44 -7.02 -2.03
CA ALA A 319 -16.48 -6.39 -3.35
C ALA A 319 -15.49 -7.03 -4.34
N LEU A 320 -14.22 -7.22 -3.91
CA LEU A 320 -13.18 -7.86 -4.72
C LEU A 320 -13.59 -9.24 -5.24
N LEU A 321 -14.24 -10.03 -4.39
CA LEU A 321 -14.60 -11.43 -4.64
C LEU A 321 -16.08 -11.64 -4.98
N SER A 322 -16.84 -10.58 -5.27
CA SER A 322 -18.22 -10.74 -5.71
C SER A 322 -18.27 -11.35 -7.12
N PRO A 323 -19.03 -12.45 -7.34
CA PRO A 323 -19.23 -13.02 -8.67
C PRO A 323 -20.15 -12.17 -9.55
N ASP A 324 -20.87 -11.20 -8.96
CA ASP A 324 -21.89 -10.46 -9.68
C ASP A 324 -21.32 -9.38 -10.60
N TYR A 325 -20.15 -8.83 -10.24
CA TYR A 325 -19.45 -7.82 -11.01
C TYR A 325 -18.74 -8.44 -12.22
N THR A 326 -18.76 -7.70 -13.32
CA THR A 326 -18.14 -8.10 -14.60
C THR A 326 -17.13 -7.08 -15.10
N HIS A 327 -17.19 -5.84 -14.60
CA HIS A 327 -16.30 -4.77 -14.96
C HIS A 327 -15.77 -4.04 -13.73
N LEU A 328 -14.65 -3.35 -13.91
CA LEU A 328 -13.97 -2.55 -12.92
C LEU A 328 -13.44 -1.27 -13.57
N GLY A 329 -13.77 -0.13 -12.97
CA GLY A 329 -13.04 1.11 -13.15
C GLY A 329 -12.15 1.37 -11.95
N VAL A 330 -10.88 1.72 -12.17
CA VAL A 330 -9.97 2.16 -11.11
C VAL A 330 -9.62 3.61 -11.33
N GLY A 331 -9.53 4.39 -10.27
CA GLY A 331 -9.09 5.77 -10.34
C GLY A 331 -8.16 6.14 -9.19
N VAL A 332 -7.03 6.75 -9.52
CA VAL A 332 -5.99 7.10 -8.55
C VAL A 332 -5.65 8.60 -8.64
N ASP A 333 -5.65 9.31 -7.50
CA ASP A 333 -5.07 10.67 -7.40
C ASP A 333 -4.10 10.68 -6.22
N ARG A 334 -2.80 10.75 -6.52
CA ARG A 334 -1.69 10.55 -5.57
C ARG A 334 -1.83 9.26 -4.77
N LYS A 335 -2.14 9.38 -3.47
CA LYS A 335 -2.28 8.25 -2.54
C LYS A 335 -3.75 7.95 -2.21
N TYR A 336 -4.69 8.43 -3.01
CA TYR A 336 -6.09 8.06 -2.93
C TYR A 336 -6.41 7.10 -4.07
N TYR A 337 -6.96 5.94 -3.72
CA TYR A 337 -7.24 4.85 -4.66
C TYR A 337 -8.71 4.48 -4.55
N THR A 338 -9.41 4.36 -5.68
CA THR A 338 -10.82 3.96 -5.73
C THR A 338 -11.00 2.86 -6.77
N GLN A 339 -11.69 1.78 -6.38
CA GLN A 339 -12.21 0.75 -7.29
C GLN A 339 -13.72 0.86 -7.37
N ASN A 340 -14.27 1.08 -8.56
CA ASN A 340 -15.70 1.02 -8.83
C ASN A 340 -16.01 -0.24 -9.64
N PHE A 341 -16.59 -1.23 -8.97
CA PHE A 341 -17.05 -2.47 -9.59
C PHE A 341 -18.44 -2.25 -10.16
N ILE A 342 -18.70 -2.77 -11.37
CA ILE A 342 -20.03 -2.70 -11.96
C ILE A 342 -20.41 -3.99 -12.68
N LYS A 343 -21.72 -4.16 -12.83
CA LYS A 343 -22.35 -5.04 -13.80
C LYS A 343 -23.21 -4.19 -14.74
N PRO A 344 -22.79 -3.94 -15.99
CA PRO A 344 -23.58 -3.14 -16.93
C PRO A 344 -24.94 -3.78 -17.24
N TRP A 345 -25.87 -2.97 -17.72
CA TRP A 345 -27.04 -3.50 -18.45
C TRP A 345 -26.55 -4.14 -19.75
N GLN A 346 -27.02 -5.36 -20.05
CA GLN A 346 -26.68 -6.06 -21.29
C GLN A 346 -27.31 -5.42 -22.52
#